data_AF-A0A7X9R5B6-F1
#
_entry.id   AF-A0A7X9R5B6-F1
#
_cell.length_a   1.000
_cell.length_b   1.000
_cell.length_c   1.000
_cell.angle_alpha   90.00
_cell.angle_beta   90.00
_cell.angle_gamma   90.00
#
_symmetry.space_group_name_H-M   'P 1'
#
loop_
_entity.id
_entity.type
_entity.pdbx_description
1 polymer ?
#
loop_
_entity_poly.entity_id
_entity_poly.type
_entity_poly.pdbx_seq_one_letter_code
_entity_poly.pdbx_strand_id
1 'polypeptide(L)' 'MSTNHAYEVYTLELGPYSTLTELHRELSNQAATFANEVCVSEGAVVISISHSIVEAEGKWVASVAVTTDLDIDN' A
#
# COMPACT_ATOMS: atom_id res chain seq x y z
N MET A 1 -7.08 -26.85 -12.13
CA MET A 1 -6.70 -26.90 -10.71
C MET A 1 -7.13 -25.58 -10.12
N SER A 2 -7.88 -25.59 -9.02
CA SER A 2 -8.26 -24.38 -8.30
C SER A 2 -7.09 -24.06 -7.39
N THR A 3 -6.23 -23.12 -7.77
CA THR A 3 -5.24 -22.54 -6.86
C THR A 3 -6.02 -21.87 -5.74
N ASN A 4 -5.74 -22.26 -4.49
CA ASN A 4 -6.31 -21.58 -3.34
C ASN A 4 -5.54 -20.27 -3.16
N HIS A 5 -6.22 -19.15 -3.39
CA HIS A 5 -5.64 -17.82 -3.20
C HIS A 5 -6.08 -17.26 -1.84
N ALA A 6 -5.14 -16.80 -1.03
CA ALA A 6 -5.42 -15.95 0.13
C ALA A 6 -5.08 -14.51 -0.22
N TYR A 7 -6.05 -13.62 -0.03
CA TYR A 7 -5.81 -12.19 -0.21
C TYR A 7 -5.62 -11.52 1.15
N GLU A 8 -4.52 -10.80 1.29
CA GLU A 8 -4.27 -9.94 2.45
C GLU A 8 -4.33 -8.48 2.02
N VAL A 9 -4.87 -7.63 2.91
CA VAL A 9 -5.02 -6.20 2.67
C VAL A 9 -4.30 -5.45 3.77
N TYR A 10 -3.33 -4.66 3.37
CA TYR A 10 -2.53 -3.82 4.25
C TYR A 10 -2.89 -2.36 4.07
N THR A 11 -2.95 -1.61 5.17
CA THR A 11 -3.23 -0.17 5.15
C THR A 11 -2.07 0.62 5.75
N LEU A 12 -1.62 1.66 5.04
CA LEU A 12 -0.63 2.63 5.52
C LEU A 12 -1.23 4.03 5.52
N GLU A 13 -1.13 4.74 6.64
CA GLU A 13 -1.54 6.14 6.75
C GLU A 13 -0.33 7.08 6.66
N LEU A 14 -0.47 8.19 5.92
CA LEU A 14 0.57 9.19 5.68
C LEU A 14 0.04 10.61 5.91
N GLY A 15 0.89 11.46 6.49
CA GLY A 15 0.59 12.86 6.76
C GLY A 15 0.55 13.20 8.25
N PRO A 16 0.17 14.44 8.61
CA PRO A 16 -0.22 15.54 7.72
C PRO A 16 0.95 16.23 7.00
N TYR A 17 0.78 16.57 5.73
CA TYR A 17 1.73 17.39 4.94
C TYR A 17 1.15 18.76 4.58
N SER A 18 2.02 19.74 4.36
CA SER A 18 1.57 21.10 4.03
C SER A 18 1.25 21.27 2.55
N THR A 19 1.85 20.46 1.69
CA THR A 19 1.59 20.48 0.25
C THR A 19 1.31 19.08 -0.30
N LEU A 20 0.53 19.02 -1.37
CA LEU A 20 0.25 17.78 -2.08
C LEU A 20 1.52 17.17 -2.69
N THR A 21 2.50 18.00 -3.07
CA THR A 21 3.79 17.54 -3.60
C THR A 21 4.62 16.80 -2.55
N GLU A 22 4.69 17.32 -1.32
CA GLU A 22 5.37 16.63 -0.21
C GLU A 22 4.72 15.27 0.06
N LEU A 23 3.39 15.24 0.13
CA LEU A 23 2.64 14.00 0.33
C LEU A 23 2.93 13.00 -0.79
N HIS A 24 2.84 13.39 -2.07
CA HIS A 24 3.09 12.45 -3.18
C HIS A 24 4.52 11.90 -3.20
N ARG A 25 5.50 12.71 -2.81
CA ARG A 25 6.89 12.24 -2.72
C ARG A 25 7.03 11.13 -1.68
N GLU A 26 6.42 11.30 -0.52
CA GLU A 26 6.43 10.28 0.54
C GLU A 26 5.56 9.08 0.18
N LEU A 27 4.37 9.31 -0.40
CA LEU A 27 3.44 8.27 -0.84
C LEU A 27 4.12 7.26 -1.77
N SER A 28 4.78 7.74 -2.83
CA SER A 28 5.47 6.85 -3.78
C SER A 28 6.59 6.06 -3.11
N ASN A 29 7.38 6.69 -2.25
CA ASN A 29 8.49 6.02 -1.57
C ASN A 29 7.97 4.95 -0.60
N GLN A 30 7.01 5.30 0.25
CA GLN A 30 6.51 4.42 1.28
C GLN A 30 5.67 3.27 0.69
N ALA A 31 4.81 3.54 -0.29
CA ALA A 31 4.04 2.49 -0.96
C ALA A 31 4.95 1.49 -1.68
N ALA A 32 6.03 1.96 -2.32
CA ALA A 32 6.99 1.08 -2.99
C ALA A 32 7.82 0.25 -2.00
N THR A 33 8.30 0.86 -0.91
CA THR A 33 9.02 0.14 0.15
C THR A 33 8.11 -0.92 0.78
N PHE A 34 6.90 -0.54 1.16
CA PHE A 34 5.94 -1.45 1.78
C PHE A 34 5.59 -2.62 0.87
N ALA A 35 5.30 -2.37 -0.41
CA ALA A 35 5.02 -3.41 -1.39
C ALA A 35 6.21 -4.37 -1.57
N ASN A 36 7.44 -3.85 -1.59
CA ASN A 36 8.65 -4.68 -1.68
C ASN A 36 8.86 -5.52 -0.42
N GLU A 37 8.64 -4.96 0.77
CA GLU A 37 8.77 -5.69 2.02
C GLU A 37 7.82 -6.88 2.02
N VAL A 38 6.52 -6.66 1.79
CA VAL A 38 5.52 -7.74 1.74
C VAL A 38 5.89 -8.81 0.69
N CYS A 39 6.30 -8.41 -0.51
CA CYS A 39 6.74 -9.38 -1.54
C CYS A 39 7.96 -10.22 -1.10
N VAL A 40 8.96 -9.59 -0.48
CA VAL A 40 10.24 -10.24 -0.17
C VAL A 40 10.18 -11.05 1.13
N SER A 41 9.48 -10.56 2.16
CA SER A 41 9.43 -11.23 3.47
C SER A 41 8.41 -12.35 3.53
N GLU A 42 7.30 -12.24 2.79
CA GLU A 42 6.16 -13.16 2.91
C GLU A 42 5.99 -14.06 1.68
N GLY A 43 6.82 -13.89 0.64
CA GLY A 43 6.69 -14.63 -0.62
C GLY A 43 5.40 -14.33 -1.37
N ALA A 44 4.73 -13.22 -1.02
CA ALA A 44 3.47 -12.80 -1.59
C ALA A 44 3.65 -12.08 -2.93
N VAL A 45 2.62 -12.09 -3.77
CA VAL A 45 2.58 -11.28 -5.00
C VAL A 45 1.68 -10.07 -4.76
N VAL A 46 2.19 -8.86 -5.02
CA VAL A 46 1.36 -7.65 -4.98
C VAL A 46 0.41 -7.62 -6.18
N ILE A 47 -0.88 -7.62 -5.88
CA ILE A 47 -1.97 -7.60 -6.88
C ILE A 47 -2.40 -6.17 -7.17
N SER A 48 -2.52 -5.34 -6.14
CA SER A 48 -2.92 -3.95 -6.30
C SER A 48 -2.36 -3.05 -5.21
N ILE A 49 -2.14 -1.79 -5.58
CA ILE A 49 -1.81 -0.69 -4.68
C ILE A 49 -2.78 0.44 -5.01
N SER A 50 -3.63 0.80 -4.05
CA SER A 50 -4.61 1.87 -4.17
C SER A 50 -4.28 2.98 -3.18
N HIS A 51 -4.49 4.24 -3.58
CA HIS A 51 -4.23 5.40 -2.73
C HIS A 51 -5.49 6.25 -2.62
N SER A 52 -5.79 6.73 -1.42
CA SER A 52 -6.77 7.78 -1.16
C SER A 52 -6.02 8.99 -0.60
N ILE A 53 -6.30 10.18 -1.11
CA ILE A 53 -5.68 11.44 -0.67
C ILE A 53 -6.80 12.41 -0.34
N VAL A 54 -6.74 13.04 0.83
CA VAL A 54 -7.73 14.02 1.29
C VAL A 54 -7.05 15.23 1.92
N GLU A 55 -7.68 16.40 1.76
CA GLU A 55 -7.34 17.61 2.51
C GLU A 55 -8.23 17.69 3.76
N ALA A 56 -7.62 17.86 4.93
CA ALA A 56 -8.31 18.13 6.19
C ALA A 56 -7.57 19.25 6.91
N GLU A 57 -8.29 20.29 7.32
CA GLU A 57 -7.74 21.42 8.09
C GLU A 57 -6.52 22.10 7.44
N GLY A 58 -6.51 22.22 6.11
CA GLY A 58 -5.40 22.82 5.36
C GLY A 58 -4.14 21.93 5.29
N LYS A 59 -4.27 20.65 5.62
CA LYS A 59 -3.21 19.64 5.55
C LYS A 59 -3.65 18.47 4.69
N TRP A 60 -2.67 17.85 4.04
CA TRP A 60 -2.87 16.69 3.18
C TRP A 60 -2.52 15.40 3.91
N VAL A 61 -3.42 14.43 3.86
CA VAL A 61 -3.20 13.07 4.37
C VAL A 61 -3.53 12.05 3.28
N ALA A 62 -2.92 10.88 3.36
CA ALA A 62 -3.23 9.77 2.46
C ALA A 62 -3.34 8.45 3.21
N SER A 63 -4.13 7.53 2.65
CA SER A 63 -4.11 6.12 3.02
C SER A 63 -3.75 5.29 1.80
N VAL A 64 -2.88 4.30 1.97
CA VAL A 64 -2.53 3.32 0.94
C VAL A 64 -3.13 1.99 1.32
N ALA A 65 -3.81 1.34 0.39
CA ALA A 65 -4.25 -0.04 0.52
C ALA A 65 -3.44 -0.92 -0.44
N VAL A 66 -2.75 -1.92 0.08
CA VAL A 66 -2.01 -2.92 -0.71
C VAL A 66 -2.71 -4.25 -0.57
N THR A 67 -3.10 -4.83 -1.71
CA THR A 67 -3.66 -6.19 -1.74
C THR A 67 -2.61 -7.14 -2.29
N THR A 68 -2.35 -8.20 -1.55
CA THR A 68 -1.44 -9.27 -1.95
C THR A 68 -2.16 -10.58 -2.12
N ASP A 69 -1.58 -11.47 -2.92
CA ASP A 69 -2.00 -12.85 -3.11
C ASP A 69 -0.90 -13.75 -2.56
N LEU A 70 -1.28 -14.56 -1.59
CA LEU A 70 -0.49 -15.66 -1.08
C LEU A 70 -0.98 -16.90 -1.83
N ASP A 71 -0.09 -17.47 -2.66
CA ASP A 71 -0.37 -18.76 -3.27
C ASP A 71 -0.43 -19.81 -2.14
N ILE A 72 -1.63 -20.28 -1.81
CA ILE A 72 -1.85 -21.30 -0.79
C ILE A 72 -1.83 -22.68 -1.45
N ASP A 73 -0.81 -22.95 -2.24
CA ASP A 73 -0.49 -24.30 -2.70
C ASP A 73 0.88 -24.68 -2.09
N ASN A 74 0.87 -25.73 -1.27
CA ASN A 74 2.01 -26.29 -0.51
C ASN A 74 3.34 -26.32 -1.26
#